data_AF-A0A436GZW0-F1
#
_entry.id   AF-A0A436GZW0-F1
#
_cell.length_a   1.000
_cell.length_b   1.000
_cell.length_c   1.000
_cell.angle_alpha   90.00
_cell.angle_beta   90.00
_cell.angle_gamma   90.00
#
_symmetry.space_group_name_H-M   'P 1'
#
loop_
_entity.id
_entity.type
_entity.pdbx_description
1 polymer ?
#
loop_
_entity_poly.entity_id
_entity_poly.type
_entity_poly.pdbx_seq_one_letter_code
_entity_poly.pdbx_strand_id
1 'polypeptide(L)'
;MTSPDLNLLFALDILLTEGSVARAASRLRLSPSAMSRTLARLREATGDPLLVRAGRGLVATPRAEELRQQVGRVVQDAEALLRPATLLDLPSLDRVFTLRTNE
;
A
#
# COMPACT_ATOMS: atom_id res chain seq x y z
N MET A 1 -0.33 25.55 0.08
CA MET A 1 0.36 24.25 0.07
C MET A 1 -0.54 23.27 -0.66
N THR A 2 -0.09 22.73 -1.80
CA THR A 2 -0.87 21.76 -2.59
C THR A 2 -0.92 20.44 -1.82
N SER A 3 -2.12 19.89 -1.60
CA SER A 3 -2.26 18.60 -0.93
C SER A 3 -1.55 17.52 -1.77
N PRO A 4 -0.79 16.60 -1.16
CA PRO A 4 -0.19 15.47 -1.88
C PRO A 4 -1.28 14.61 -2.54
N ASP A 5 -0.96 14.04 -3.70
CA ASP A 5 -1.82 13.06 -4.38
C ASP A 5 -1.94 11.80 -3.52
N LEU A 6 -3.12 11.54 -2.96
CA LEU A 6 -3.37 10.40 -2.07
C LEU A 6 -3.22 9.05 -2.78
N ASN A 7 -3.29 9.00 -4.12
CA ASN A 7 -3.01 7.78 -4.87
C ASN A 7 -1.56 7.30 -4.69
N LEU A 8 -0.66 8.20 -4.27
CA LEU A 8 0.71 7.84 -3.93
C LEU A 8 0.78 6.88 -2.73
N LEU A 9 -0.21 6.87 -1.82
CA LEU A 9 -0.24 5.97 -0.67
C LEU A 9 -0.36 4.49 -1.09
N PHE A 10 -1.21 4.19 -2.08
CA PHE A 10 -1.31 2.85 -2.65
C PHE A 10 -0.01 2.41 -3.32
N ALA A 11 0.62 3.32 -4.05
CA ALA A 11 1.91 3.04 -4.68
C ALA A 11 3.02 2.82 -3.65
N LEU A 12 3.02 3.60 -2.57
CA LEU A 12 3.97 3.46 -1.47
C LEU A 12 3.81 2.13 -0.75
N ASP A 13 2.58 1.75 -0.38
CA ASP A 13 2.27 0.49 0.28
C ASP A 13 2.82 -0.71 -0.51
N ILE A 14 2.51 -0.76 -1.81
CA ILE A 14 2.95 -1.84 -2.69
C ILE A 14 4.47 -1.82 -2.89
N LEU A 15 5.08 -0.64 -3.05
CA LEU A 15 6.52 -0.52 -3.28
C LEU A 15 7.33 -0.96 -2.06
N LEU A 16 6.88 -0.62 -0.85
CA LEU A 16 7.49 -1.07 0.39
C LEU A 16 7.25 -2.57 0.62
N THR A 17 6.04 -3.06 0.36
CA THR A 17 5.72 -4.49 0.46
C THR A 17 6.59 -5.34 -0.45
N GLU A 18 6.74 -4.94 -1.71
CA GLU A 18 7.52 -5.70 -2.69
C GLU A 18 9.03 -5.50 -2.54
N GLY A 19 9.50 -4.33 -2.09
CA GLY A 19 10.93 -3.99 -2.05
C GLY A 19 11.59 -3.97 -3.44
N SER A 20 10.79 -3.90 -4.51
CA SER A 20 11.25 -3.95 -5.89
C SER A 20 10.36 -3.11 -6.79
N VAL A 21 10.97 -2.15 -7.49
CA VAL A 21 10.28 -1.27 -8.45
C VAL A 21 9.61 -2.10 -9.56
N ALA A 22 10.26 -3.16 -10.04
CA ALA A 22 9.73 -3.98 -11.13
C ALA A 22 8.51 -4.81 -10.70
N ARG A 23 8.58 -5.48 -9.53
CA ARG A 23 7.45 -6.25 -8.99
C ARG A 23 6.28 -5.35 -8.62
N ALA A 24 6.57 -4.22 -7.99
CA ALA A 24 5.56 -3.23 -7.65
C ALA A 24 4.88 -2.66 -8.92
N ALA A 25 5.64 -2.40 -9.99
CA ALA A 25 5.08 -1.96 -11.27
C ALA A 25 4.12 -3.01 -11.85
N SER A 26 4.53 -4.29 -11.85
CA SER A 26 3.69 -5.39 -12.31
C SER A 26 2.39 -5.49 -11.51
N ARG A 27 2.46 -5.40 -10.18
CA ARG A 27 1.29 -5.46 -9.28
C ARG A 27 0.31 -4.31 -9.50
N LEU A 28 0.82 -3.11 -9.76
CA LEU A 28 0.00 -1.93 -10.12
C LEU A 28 -0.41 -1.88 -11.59
N ARG A 29 -0.04 -2.88 -12.41
CA ARG A 29 -0.26 -2.89 -13.87
C ARG A 29 0.32 -1.64 -14.57
N LEU A 30 1.46 -1.18 -14.08
CA LEU A 30 2.22 -0.05 -14.62
C LEU A 30 3.47 -0.53 -15.35
N SER A 31 3.98 0.31 -16.25
CA SER A 31 5.32 0.11 -16.80
C SER A 31 6.40 0.42 -15.75
N PRO A 32 7.61 -0.19 -15.84
CA PRO A 32 8.72 0.15 -14.94
C PRO A 32 9.09 1.64 -14.95
N SER A 33 8.94 2.32 -16.08
CA SER A 33 9.19 3.77 -16.19
C SER A 33 8.11 4.59 -15.48
N ALA A 34 6.85 4.19 -15.57
CA ALA A 34 5.77 4.82 -14.81
C ALA A 34 5.92 4.63 -13.29
N MET A 35 6.35 3.44 -12.86
CA MET A 35 6.63 3.20 -11.45
C MET A 35 7.84 4.01 -10.96
N SER A 36 8.90 4.12 -11.77
CA SER A 36 10.07 4.95 -11.44
C SER A 36 9.71 6.42 -11.25
N ARG A 37 8.83 6.98 -12.10
CA ARG A 37 8.29 8.34 -11.91
C ARG A 37 7.46 8.47 -10.64
N THR A 38 6.67 7.45 -10.32
CA THR A 38 5.87 7.43 -9.08
C THR A 38 6.77 7.40 -7.85
N LEU A 39 7.85 6.60 -7.87
CA LEU A 39 8.86 6.60 -6.81
C LEU A 39 9.55 7.97 -6.68
N ALA A 40 9.84 8.68 -7.77
CA ALA A 40 10.41 10.03 -7.70
C ALA A 40 9.47 11.01 -6.97
N ARG A 41 8.18 11.02 -7.31
CA ARG A 41 7.17 11.83 -6.61
C ARG A 41 7.03 11.46 -5.13
N LEU A 42 7.10 10.16 -4.82
CA LEU A 42 7.09 9.69 -3.44
C LEU A 42 8.31 10.20 -2.65
N ARG A 43 9.49 10.21 -3.26
CA ARG A 43 10.71 10.76 -2.63
C ARG A 43 10.58 12.25 -2.37
N GLU A 44 10.02 13.01 -3.31
CA GLU A 44 9.76 14.44 -3.14
C GLU A 44 8.74 14.70 -2.02
N ALA A 45 7.65 13.94 -1.98
CA ALA A 45 6.58 14.11 -1.00
C ALA A 45 7.00 13.69 0.42
N THR A 46 7.83 12.66 0.55
CA THR A 46 8.26 12.12 1.85
C THR A 46 9.58 12.71 2.35
N GLY A 47 10.37 13.30 1.45
CA GLY A 47 11.74 13.73 1.74
C GLY A 47 12.72 12.57 1.97
N ASP A 48 12.34 11.33 1.66
CA ASP A 48 13.13 10.12 1.92
C ASP A 48 13.38 9.34 0.62
N PRO A 49 14.58 8.73 0.41
CA PRO A 49 14.86 7.90 -0.77
C PRO A 49 13.99 6.64 -0.91
N LEU A 50 13.36 6.21 0.19
CA LEU A 50 12.51 5.04 0.40
C LEU A 50 13.20 3.70 0.15
N LEU A 51 13.73 3.50 -1.05
CA LEU A 51 14.53 2.35 -1.43
C LEU A 51 15.91 2.81 -1.92
N VAL A 52 16.96 2.23 -1.34
CA VAL A 52 18.37 2.47 -1.69
C VAL A 52 19.02 1.19 -2.18
N ARG A 53 20.08 1.30 -3.00
CA ARG A 53 20.82 0.12 -3.44
C ARG A 53 21.71 -0.42 -2.31
N ALA A 54 21.60 -1.71 -2.04
CA ALA A 54 22.54 -2.45 -1.22
C ALA A 54 22.93 -3.75 -1.94
N GLY A 55 24.21 -3.88 -2.28
CA GLY A 55 24.71 -4.99 -3.08
C GLY A 55 24.00 -5.10 -4.43
N ARG A 56 23.37 -6.25 -4.69
CA ARG A 56 22.66 -6.52 -5.96
C ARG A 56 21.18 -6.12 -5.93
N GLY A 57 20.68 -5.61 -4.79
CA GLY A 57 19.25 -5.37 -4.57
C GLY A 57 18.92 -3.95 -4.14
N LEU A 58 17.62 -3.71 -3.99
CA LEU A 58 17.08 -2.54 -3.31
C LEU A 58 16.66 -2.95 -1.89
N VAL A 59 16.95 -2.09 -0.93
CA VAL A 59 16.55 -2.22 0.47
C VAL A 59 15.88 -0.94 0.92
N ALA A 60 14.92 -1.07 1.82
CA ALA A 60 14.22 0.07 2.38
C ALA A 60 15.13 0.85 3.34
N THR A 61 14.94 2.17 3.37
CA THR A 61 15.53 3.03 4.40
C THR A 61 14.87 2.76 5.76
N PRO A 62 15.51 3.13 6.88
CA PRO A 62 14.86 3.04 8.20
C PRO A 62 13.51 3.76 8.23
N ARG A 63 13.45 4.94 7.61
CA ARG A 63 12.22 5.74 7.50
C ARG A 63 11.13 5.02 6.70
N ALA A 64 11.48 4.37 5.60
CA ALA A 64 10.55 3.57 4.82
C ALA A 64 9.96 2.41 5.64
N GLU A 65 10.76 1.77 6.48
CA GLU A 65 10.25 0.67 7.31
C GLU A 65 9.38 1.12 8.47
N GLU A 66 9.64 2.29 9.05
CA GLU A 66 8.70 2.96 9.97
C GLU A 66 7.36 3.24 9.27
N LEU A 67 7.41 3.77 8.04
CA LEU A 67 6.22 4.13 7.28
C LEU A 67 5.39 2.93 6.85
N ARG A 68 6.02 1.78 6.59
CA ARG A 68 5.36 0.59 6.03
C ARG A 68 4.08 0.21 6.79
N GLN A 69 4.13 0.13 8.12
CA GLN A 69 2.96 -0.25 8.90
C GLN A 69 1.88 0.84 8.91
N GLN A 70 2.27 2.10 8.97
CA GLN A 70 1.34 3.22 9.01
C GLN A 70 0.61 3.38 7.67
N VAL A 71 1.34 3.28 6.56
CA VAL A 71 0.79 3.40 5.20
C VAL A 71 -0.21 2.28 4.93
N GLY A 72 0.12 1.04 5.28
CA GLY A 72 -0.80 -0.08 5.10
C GLY A 72 -2.14 0.11 5.83
N ARG A 73 -2.12 0.66 7.06
CA ARG A 73 -3.35 0.98 7.80
C ARG A 73 -4.16 2.07 7.11
N VAL A 74 -3.53 3.17 6.72
CA VAL A 74 -4.21 4.29 6.05
C VAL A 74 -4.84 3.85 4.73
N VAL A 75 -4.14 3.00 3.95
CA VAL A 75 -4.68 2.42 2.72
C VAL A 75 -5.90 1.56 3.01
N GLN A 76 -5.84 0.68 4.02
CA GLN A 76 -6.98 -0.15 4.41
C GLN A 76 -8.19 0.68 4.85
N ASP A 77 -7.97 1.73 5.63
CA ASP A 77 -9.03 2.63 6.09
C ASP A 77 -9.65 3.40 4.90
N ALA A 78 -8.81 3.90 3.99
CA ALA A 78 -9.27 4.57 2.77
C ALA A 78 -10.09 3.63 1.87
N GLU A 79 -9.64 2.39 1.70
CA GLU A 79 -10.40 1.36 0.98
C GLU A 79 -11.74 1.08 1.67
N ALA A 80 -11.76 0.98 3.00
CA ALA A 80 -12.98 0.74 3.76
C ALA A 80 -14.02 1.86 3.58
N LEU A 81 -13.58 3.11 3.50
CA LEU A 81 -14.46 4.26 3.24
C LEU A 81 -15.07 4.26 1.83
N LEU A 82 -14.37 3.67 0.86
CA LEU A 82 -14.82 3.56 -0.53
C LEU A 82 -15.61 2.28 -0.81
N ARG A 83 -15.69 1.35 0.15
CA ARG A 83 -16.53 0.17 0.00
C ARG A 83 -17.99 0.60 -0.06
N PRO A 84 -18.77 0.08 -1.02
CA PRO A 84 -20.21 0.30 -1.03
C PRO A 84 -20.79 -0.05 0.33
N ALA A 85 -21.67 0.81 0.84
CA ALA A 85 -22.48 0.49 2.02
C ALA A 85 -23.35 -0.73 1.65
N THR A 86 -22.81 -1.91 1.91
CA THR A 86 -23.53 -3.15 1.70
C THR A 86 -24.46 -3.26 2.88
N LEU A 87 -25.73 -2.91 2.69
CA LEU A 87 -26.76 -3.25 3.68
C LEU A 87 -26.74 -4.76 3.79
N LEU A 88 -26.39 -5.23 4.99
CA LEU A 88 -26.25 -6.63 5.29
C LEU A 88 -27.65 -7.23 5.31
N ASP A 89 -28.03 -7.91 4.23
CA ASP A 89 -29.31 -8.62 4.14
C ASP A 89 -29.21 -9.94 4.90
N LEU A 90 -29.38 -9.86 6.22
CA LEU A 90 -29.32 -11.02 7.12
C LEU A 90 -30.22 -12.18 6.65
N PRO A 91 -31.45 -11.95 6.14
CA PRO A 91 -32.28 -13.01 5.57
C PRO A 91 -31.66 -13.78 4.39
N SER A 92 -30.85 -13.16 3.53
CA SER A 92 -30.22 -13.82 2.37
C SER A 92 -28.76 -14.22 2.60
N LEU A 93 -28.23 -13.95 3.81
CA LEU A 93 -26.85 -14.25 4.16
C LEU A 93 -26.64 -15.75 4.32
N ASP A 94 -26.16 -16.41 3.27
CA ASP A 94 -25.67 -17.79 3.33
C ASP A 94 -24.14 -17.82 3.53
N ARG A 95 -23.70 -17.98 4.78
CA ARG A 95 -22.29 -18.14 5.14
C ARG A 95 -22.10 -19.06 6.33
N VAL A 96 -21.00 -19.82 6.30
CA VAL A 96 -20.55 -20.65 7.44
C VAL A 96 -19.62 -19.83 8.33
N PHE A 97 -19.98 -19.71 9.61
CA PHE A 97 -19.13 -19.13 10.65
C PHE A 97 -18.61 -20.22 11.56
N THR A 98 -17.28 -20.31 11.73
CA THR A 98 -16.68 -21.22 12.71
C THR A 98 -16.56 -20.48 14.04
N LEU A 99 -17.29 -20.94 15.04
CA LEU A 99 -17.25 -20.40 16.40
C LEU A 99 -16.34 -21.28 17.26
N ARG A 100 -15.38 -20.66 17.95
CA ARG A 100 -14.59 -21.32 18.98
C ARG A 100 -14.89 -20.64 20.32
N THR A 101 -15.44 -21.40 21.25
CA THR A 101 -15.64 -20.94 22.63
C THR A 101 -14.56 -21.55 23.52
N ASN A 102 -13.99 -20.76 24.41
CA ASN A 102 -13.17 -21.26 25.50
C ASN A 102 -14.07 -21.29 26.76
N GLU A 103 -13.87 -22.23 27.67
CA GLU A 103 -14.31 -22.07 29.07
C GLU A 103 -13.32 -21.20 29.85
#